data_AF-A0A1M3PEW7-F1
#
_entry.id   AF-A0A1M3PEW7-F1
#
_cell.length_a   1.000
_cell.length_b   1.000
_cell.length_c   1.000
_cell.angle_alpha   90.00
_cell.angle_beta   90.00
_cell.angle_gamma   90.00
#
_symmetry.space_group_name_H-M   'P 1'
#
loop_
_entity.id
_entity.type
_entity.pdbx_description
1 polymer ?
#
loop_
_entity_poly.entity_id
_entity_poly.type
_entity_poly.pdbx_seq_one_letter_code
_entity_poly.pdbx_strand_id
1 'polypeptide(L)'
;MARIRAASIALLVTLGFGLTAALPAAAAELVFDRGLPTANLNNAAGASRSNVAWADTVASTVSIGDNFVLSGAPSYTLTDIRIWVIGGPDSPAANAFNLWLGADTGVTTTVALAAASTSVISTTYAGGALYQSTSGALLKIYQVDFGGLNLNLGSGTYAFGVSGVTGAGLTTPYLSASNAALSGSTQMGPDGVIYGFTSGGLMDTGNSYPWPTIDGWDKTSDINVQVFATVPEPMTMALLGTGLLGLVAIRRRRA
;
A
#
# COMPACT_ATOMS: atom_id res chain seq x y z
N MET A 1 -26.64 81.19 -18.73
CA MET A 1 -25.24 80.93 -18.32
C MET A 1 -25.19 79.69 -17.46
N ALA A 2 -24.18 78.85 -17.67
CA ALA A 2 -24.20 77.42 -17.40
C ALA A 2 -23.75 77.01 -15.98
N ARG A 3 -24.57 76.15 -15.37
CA ARG A 3 -24.27 74.93 -14.59
C ARG A 3 -23.11 74.96 -13.58
N ILE A 4 -23.47 74.98 -12.30
CA ILE A 4 -22.68 74.45 -11.18
C ILE A 4 -22.81 72.91 -11.21
N ARG A 5 -21.70 72.17 -11.22
CA ARG A 5 -21.68 70.70 -11.07
C ARG A 5 -20.74 70.28 -9.94
N ALA A 6 -21.35 69.61 -8.96
CA ALA A 6 -20.93 68.49 -8.13
C ALA A 6 -19.43 68.18 -7.97
N ALA A 7 -18.97 68.16 -6.71
CA ALA A 7 -17.89 67.29 -6.26
C ALA A 7 -18.49 66.24 -5.30
N SER A 8 -18.75 65.04 -5.82
CA SER A 8 -19.10 63.87 -5.02
C SER A 8 -17.81 63.16 -4.61
N ILE A 9 -17.58 63.06 -3.30
CA ILE A 9 -16.52 62.26 -2.69
C ILE A 9 -16.93 60.79 -2.82
N ALA A 10 -16.22 60.02 -3.65
CA ALA A 10 -16.35 58.57 -3.70
C ALA A 10 -15.31 57.93 -2.78
N LEU A 11 -15.80 57.39 -1.66
CA LEU A 11 -15.06 56.54 -0.72
C LEU A 11 -14.76 55.19 -1.41
N LEU A 12 -13.48 54.96 -1.74
CA LEU A 12 -13.01 53.72 -2.36
C LEU A 12 -12.80 52.66 -1.27
N VAL A 13 -13.83 51.86 -0.99
CA VAL A 13 -13.72 50.66 -0.14
C VAL A 13 -13.01 49.57 -0.93
N THR A 14 -11.78 49.25 -0.53
CA THR A 14 -11.01 48.13 -1.09
C THR A 14 -11.53 46.82 -0.50
N LEU A 15 -12.29 46.06 -1.29
CA LEU A 15 -12.65 44.67 -0.97
C LEU A 15 -11.40 43.79 -1.09
N GLY A 16 -10.76 43.50 0.03
CA GLY A 16 -9.79 42.41 0.17
C GLY A 16 -10.51 41.15 0.61
N PHE A 17 -11.05 40.36 -0.31
CA PHE A 17 -11.44 38.98 -0.03
C PHE A 17 -10.39 38.05 -0.61
N GLY A 18 -9.67 37.38 0.29
CA GLY A 18 -8.62 36.43 -0.03
C GLY A 18 -9.17 35.27 -0.86
N LEU A 19 -8.60 35.10 -2.05
CA LEU A 19 -8.81 33.92 -2.87
C LEU A 19 -8.01 32.78 -2.21
N THR A 20 -8.60 32.05 -1.27
CA THR A 20 -8.06 30.75 -0.87
C THR A 20 -8.28 29.81 -2.04
N ALA A 21 -7.29 29.69 -2.93
CA ALA A 21 -7.31 28.67 -3.95
C ALA A 21 -7.31 27.31 -3.23
N ALA A 22 -8.43 26.58 -3.31
CA ALA A 22 -8.46 25.20 -2.90
C ALA A 22 -7.48 24.44 -3.81
N LEU A 23 -6.31 24.09 -3.27
CA LEU A 23 -5.40 23.21 -3.98
C LEU A 23 -6.13 21.88 -4.19
N PRO A 24 -6.00 21.26 -5.38
CA PRO A 24 -6.58 19.94 -5.61
C PRO A 24 -6.03 18.97 -4.55
N ALA A 25 -6.90 18.10 -4.03
CA ALA A 25 -6.47 17.03 -3.15
C ALA A 25 -5.39 16.21 -3.88
N ALA A 26 -4.26 15.96 -3.21
CA ALA A 26 -3.19 15.15 -3.78
C ALA A 26 -3.76 13.77 -4.15
N ALA A 27 -3.50 13.32 -5.37
CA ALA A 27 -3.90 11.99 -5.82
C ALA A 27 -3.08 10.94 -5.06
N ALA A 28 -3.69 9.77 -4.79
CA ALA A 28 -2.95 8.65 -4.23
C ALA A 28 -1.94 8.14 -5.26
N GLU A 29 -0.69 7.99 -4.84
CA GLU A 29 0.39 7.43 -5.63
C GLU A 29 0.86 6.09 -5.02
N LEU A 30 1.47 5.25 -5.86
CA LEU A 30 2.09 3.99 -5.42
C LEU A 30 3.42 4.31 -4.73
N VAL A 31 3.46 4.22 -3.41
CA VAL A 31 4.62 4.58 -2.59
C VAL A 31 5.50 3.38 -2.22
N PHE A 32 4.99 2.16 -2.36
CA PHE A 32 5.75 0.93 -2.18
C PHE A 32 5.23 -0.18 -3.11
N ASP A 33 6.14 -0.87 -3.79
CA ASP A 33 5.80 -1.86 -4.82
C ASP A 33 6.59 -3.18 -4.67
N ARG A 34 5.87 -4.22 -4.27
CA ARG A 34 6.21 -5.64 -4.42
C ARG A 34 5.08 -6.35 -5.17
N GLY A 35 4.73 -5.89 -6.37
CA GLY A 35 3.68 -6.50 -7.19
C GLY A 35 3.94 -7.94 -7.62
N LEU A 36 2.94 -8.59 -8.23
CA LEU A 36 3.09 -9.95 -8.77
C LEU A 36 4.28 -10.08 -9.73
N PRO A 37 4.92 -11.27 -9.79
CA PRO A 37 6.00 -11.54 -10.73
C PRO A 37 5.48 -11.55 -12.17
N THR A 38 6.32 -11.09 -13.09
CA THR A 38 6.05 -11.03 -14.54
C THR A 38 6.92 -11.99 -15.33
N ALA A 39 7.93 -12.60 -14.70
CA ALA A 39 8.87 -13.54 -15.28
C ALA A 39 9.09 -14.75 -14.37
N ASN A 40 9.61 -15.82 -14.98
CA ASN A 40 9.97 -17.07 -14.30
C ASN A 40 8.82 -17.70 -13.48
N LEU A 41 7.66 -17.81 -14.11
CA LEU A 41 6.45 -18.30 -13.47
C LEU A 41 6.37 -19.83 -13.46
N ASN A 42 5.91 -20.36 -12.33
CA ASN A 42 5.53 -21.76 -12.12
C ASN A 42 6.66 -22.76 -12.44
N ASN A 43 6.34 -24.05 -12.51
CA ASN A 43 7.35 -25.08 -12.73
C ASN A 43 8.00 -25.01 -14.12
N ALA A 44 7.35 -24.35 -15.08
CA ALA A 44 7.91 -24.14 -16.42
C ALA A 44 9.23 -23.34 -16.39
N ALA A 45 9.43 -22.51 -15.37
CA ALA A 45 10.68 -21.76 -15.18
C ALA A 45 11.83 -22.58 -14.55
N GLY A 46 11.57 -23.82 -14.12
CA GLY A 46 12.57 -24.67 -13.49
C GLY A 46 13.19 -24.02 -12.24
N ALA A 47 14.51 -24.09 -12.11
CA ALA A 47 15.25 -23.50 -10.99
C ALA A 47 15.07 -21.98 -10.85
N SER A 48 14.72 -21.30 -11.96
CA SER A 48 14.48 -19.85 -11.94
C SER A 48 13.10 -19.47 -11.39
N ARG A 49 12.23 -20.44 -11.07
CA ARG A 49 10.87 -20.17 -10.57
C ARG A 49 10.89 -19.12 -9.47
N SER A 50 10.11 -18.05 -9.67
CA SER A 50 10.11 -16.85 -8.82
C SER A 50 8.87 -16.73 -7.93
N ASN A 51 7.77 -17.41 -8.25
CA ASN A 51 6.50 -17.31 -7.53
C ASN A 51 6.26 -18.48 -6.56
N VAL A 52 5.87 -18.15 -5.34
CA VAL A 52 5.50 -19.08 -4.27
C VAL A 52 4.30 -18.52 -3.51
N ALA A 53 3.68 -19.32 -2.65
CA ALA A 53 2.62 -18.85 -1.77
C ALA A 53 2.83 -19.36 -0.36
N TRP A 54 2.63 -18.49 0.63
CA TRP A 54 2.83 -18.79 2.04
C TRP A 54 1.51 -18.78 2.78
N ALA A 55 1.35 -19.68 3.74
CA ALA A 55 0.26 -19.74 4.71
C ALA A 55 0.80 -20.42 5.97
N ASP A 56 0.05 -20.33 7.07
CA ASP A 56 0.31 -21.08 8.30
C ASP A 56 -0.89 -21.97 8.67
N THR A 57 -0.60 -23.11 9.27
CA THR A 57 -1.63 -24.05 9.76
C THR A 57 -1.70 -24.11 11.28
N VAL A 58 -0.80 -23.44 11.98
CA VAL A 58 -0.78 -23.38 13.44
C VAL A 58 -1.90 -22.47 13.94
N ALA A 59 -2.74 -23.02 14.82
CA ALA A 59 -3.95 -22.35 15.29
C ALA A 59 -3.71 -21.02 16.03
N SER A 60 -2.52 -20.81 16.61
CA SER A 60 -2.17 -19.55 17.26
C SER A 60 -1.88 -18.44 16.26
N THR A 61 -1.41 -18.77 15.06
CA THR A 61 -1.11 -17.82 13.99
C THR A 61 -2.35 -17.65 13.12
N VAL A 62 -3.00 -16.49 13.20
CA VAL A 62 -4.28 -16.25 12.51
C VAL A 62 -4.15 -15.31 11.33
N SER A 63 -3.01 -14.63 11.20
CA SER A 63 -2.69 -13.81 10.04
C SER A 63 -1.22 -13.96 9.70
N ILE A 64 -0.92 -13.85 8.40
CA ILE A 64 0.46 -13.79 7.90
C ILE A 64 0.63 -12.55 7.03
N GLY A 65 1.86 -12.09 6.91
CA GLY A 65 2.19 -10.94 6.09
C GLY A 65 3.68 -10.69 6.13
N ASP A 66 4.05 -9.43 6.15
CA ASP A 66 5.41 -8.98 5.90
C ASP A 66 5.51 -7.49 6.32
N ASN A 67 6.56 -6.78 5.91
CA ASN A 67 6.73 -5.35 6.15
C ASN A 67 6.71 -4.53 4.84
N PHE A 68 6.63 -3.21 4.98
CA PHE A 68 6.93 -2.25 3.93
C PHE A 68 7.53 -0.99 4.53
N VAL A 69 8.28 -0.25 3.71
CA VAL A 69 8.97 0.97 4.14
C VAL A 69 8.35 2.18 3.47
N LEU A 70 7.93 3.17 4.25
CA LEU A 70 7.57 4.49 3.79
C LEU A 70 8.78 5.43 3.93
N SER A 71 9.31 5.90 2.81
CA SER A 71 10.48 6.77 2.78
C SER A 71 10.39 7.80 1.64
N GLY A 72 11.03 8.96 1.84
CA GLY A 72 11.02 10.06 0.86
C GLY A 72 10.13 11.25 1.21
N ALA A 73 9.22 11.10 2.19
CA ALA A 73 8.38 12.19 2.70
C ALA A 73 8.25 12.12 4.24
N PRO A 74 8.01 13.27 4.91
CA PRO A 74 7.85 13.29 6.37
C PRO A 74 6.55 12.65 6.86
N SER A 75 5.53 12.58 5.99
CA SER A 75 4.23 12.02 6.31
C SER A 75 3.52 11.52 5.05
N TYR A 76 2.67 10.54 5.25
CA TYR A 76 1.83 9.89 4.25
C TYR A 76 0.41 9.80 4.79
N THR A 77 -0.59 9.98 3.93
CA THR A 77 -1.94 9.50 4.22
C THR A 77 -2.16 8.25 3.40
N LEU A 78 -2.04 7.10 4.06
CA LEU A 78 -2.22 5.80 3.45
C LEU A 78 -3.69 5.60 3.06
N THR A 79 -3.96 5.32 1.79
CA THR A 79 -5.32 5.18 1.26
C THR A 79 -5.69 3.73 1.04
N ASP A 80 -4.77 2.96 0.43
CA ASP A 80 -5.04 1.59 0.00
C ASP A 80 -3.82 0.70 0.21
N ILE A 81 -4.07 -0.57 0.57
CA ILE A 81 -3.10 -1.65 0.48
C ILE A 81 -3.68 -2.74 -0.41
N ARG A 82 -2.90 -3.18 -1.40
CA ARG A 82 -3.22 -4.30 -2.29
C ARG A 82 -2.35 -5.49 -1.98
N ILE A 83 -2.97 -6.66 -1.87
CA ILE A 83 -2.32 -7.95 -1.65
C ILE A 83 -2.89 -8.95 -2.69
N TRP A 84 -2.18 -10.05 -2.92
CA TRP A 84 -2.68 -11.16 -3.74
C TRP A 84 -2.77 -12.44 -2.92
N VAL A 85 -3.94 -13.08 -2.98
CA VAL A 85 -4.26 -14.35 -2.34
C VAL A 85 -4.35 -15.43 -3.40
N ILE A 86 -3.71 -16.57 -3.16
CA ILE A 86 -3.91 -17.79 -3.94
C ILE A 86 -5.16 -18.48 -3.41
N GLY A 87 -6.18 -18.60 -4.27
CA GLY A 87 -7.42 -19.28 -3.93
C GLY A 87 -7.48 -20.71 -4.44
N GLY A 88 -8.68 -21.27 -4.40
CA GLY A 88 -9.02 -22.50 -5.12
C GLY A 88 -9.23 -22.25 -6.63
N PRO A 89 -9.66 -23.28 -7.38
CA PRO A 89 -9.96 -23.15 -8.80
C PRO A 89 -11.13 -22.18 -9.09
N ASP A 90 -12.04 -21.99 -8.13
CA ASP A 90 -13.29 -21.24 -8.34
C ASP A 90 -13.47 -20.03 -7.42
N SER A 91 -13.03 -20.11 -6.17
CA SER A 91 -13.11 -19.03 -5.18
C SER A 91 -11.89 -19.01 -4.26
N PRO A 92 -11.62 -17.91 -3.55
CA PRO A 92 -10.76 -17.96 -2.37
C PRO A 92 -11.35 -18.94 -1.33
N ALA A 93 -10.50 -19.47 -0.46
CA ALA A 93 -10.94 -20.35 0.64
C ALA A 93 -11.64 -19.58 1.78
N ALA A 94 -11.35 -18.28 1.91
CA ALA A 94 -11.98 -17.39 2.88
C ALA A 94 -13.15 -16.61 2.28
N ASN A 95 -14.16 -16.30 3.10
CA ASN A 95 -15.34 -15.53 2.69
C ASN A 95 -15.07 -14.02 2.64
N ALA A 96 -14.13 -13.56 3.48
CA ALA A 96 -13.68 -12.18 3.57
C ALA A 96 -12.23 -12.14 4.05
N PHE A 97 -11.62 -10.96 4.00
CA PHE A 97 -10.25 -10.73 4.44
C PHE A 97 -10.20 -9.53 5.37
N ASN A 98 -9.29 -9.59 6.34
CA ASN A 98 -8.96 -8.49 7.22
C ASN A 98 -7.49 -8.10 7.04
N LEU A 99 -7.22 -6.80 7.08
CA LEU A 99 -5.89 -6.24 7.15
C LEU A 99 -5.56 -5.90 8.60
N TRP A 100 -4.37 -6.30 9.03
CA TRP A 100 -3.75 -5.92 10.29
C TRP A 100 -2.54 -5.06 9.99
N LEU A 101 -2.35 -3.96 10.71
CA LEU A 101 -1.28 -3.00 10.44
C LEU A 101 -0.69 -2.44 11.75
N GLY A 102 0.61 -2.20 11.76
CA GLY A 102 1.32 -1.61 12.89
C GLY A 102 2.72 -1.14 12.51
N ALA A 103 3.35 -0.36 13.39
CA ALA A 103 4.77 -0.03 13.23
C ALA A 103 5.61 -1.29 13.41
N ASP A 104 6.61 -1.48 12.54
CA ASP A 104 7.52 -2.60 12.67
C ASP A 104 8.61 -2.30 13.70
N THR A 105 8.70 -3.16 14.72
CA THR A 105 9.72 -3.13 15.78
C THR A 105 10.49 -4.45 15.84
N GLY A 106 10.42 -5.26 14.78
CA GLY A 106 11.01 -6.60 14.70
C GLY A 106 10.20 -7.63 15.51
N VAL A 107 10.88 -8.38 16.37
CA VAL A 107 10.27 -9.50 17.12
C VAL A 107 9.19 -9.07 18.12
N THR A 108 9.13 -7.79 18.49
CA THR A 108 8.13 -7.22 19.40
C THR A 108 6.95 -6.56 18.68
N THR A 109 6.89 -6.67 17.36
CA THR A 109 5.86 -6.03 16.54
C THR A 109 4.45 -6.45 16.99
N THR A 110 3.59 -5.44 17.09
CA THR A 110 2.16 -5.60 17.34
C THR A 110 1.40 -4.88 16.24
N VAL A 111 0.44 -5.57 15.64
CA VAL A 111 -0.46 -5.04 14.61
C VAL A 111 -1.88 -4.93 15.17
N ALA A 112 -2.66 -4.00 14.65
CA ALA A 112 -4.07 -3.86 14.98
C ALA A 112 -4.93 -4.01 13.72
N LEU A 113 -6.17 -4.45 13.90
CA LEU A 113 -7.13 -4.54 12.80
C LEU A 113 -7.33 -3.15 12.19
N ALA A 114 -7.01 -3.01 10.91
CA ALA A 114 -7.23 -1.79 10.15
C ALA A 114 -8.68 -1.71 9.68
N ALA A 115 -9.32 -0.56 9.90
CA ALA A 115 -10.63 -0.29 9.32
C ALA A 115 -10.47 -0.04 7.82
N ALA A 116 -10.89 -1.00 6.99
CA ALA A 116 -10.78 -0.93 5.54
C ALA A 116 -12.07 -1.42 4.88
N SER A 117 -12.42 -0.82 3.74
CA SER A 117 -13.30 -1.49 2.78
C SER A 117 -12.49 -2.54 2.04
N THR A 118 -13.07 -3.70 1.78
CA THR A 118 -12.36 -4.79 1.09
C THR A 118 -13.04 -5.08 -0.23
N SER A 119 -12.27 -5.13 -1.32
CA SER A 119 -12.72 -5.63 -2.61
C SER A 119 -11.83 -6.79 -3.06
N VAL A 120 -12.44 -7.78 -3.71
CA VAL A 120 -11.76 -9.01 -4.13
C VAL A 120 -12.10 -9.28 -5.58
N ILE A 121 -11.08 -9.33 -6.44
CA ILE A 121 -11.24 -9.62 -7.86
C ILE A 121 -10.29 -10.74 -8.28
N SER A 122 -10.78 -11.65 -9.13
CA SER A 122 -9.92 -12.67 -9.73
C SER A 122 -8.97 -12.02 -10.74
N THR A 123 -7.73 -12.45 -10.74
CA THR A 123 -6.68 -11.99 -11.65
C THR A 123 -5.75 -13.15 -12.04
N THR A 124 -4.77 -12.86 -12.88
CA THR A 124 -3.73 -13.79 -13.34
C THR A 124 -2.38 -13.09 -13.29
N TYR A 125 -1.29 -13.86 -13.43
CA TYR A 125 0.00 -13.25 -13.76
C TYR A 125 -0.05 -12.56 -15.13
N ALA A 126 0.99 -11.77 -15.41
CA ALA A 126 1.22 -11.25 -16.75
C ALA A 126 1.21 -12.38 -17.79
N GLY A 127 0.54 -12.17 -18.92
CA GLY A 127 0.36 -13.19 -19.95
C GLY A 127 -0.76 -14.21 -19.67
N GLY A 128 -1.55 -14.04 -18.61
CA GLY A 128 -2.75 -14.85 -18.35
C GLY A 128 -2.51 -16.14 -17.56
N ALA A 129 -1.29 -16.38 -17.08
CA ALA A 129 -0.96 -17.59 -16.34
C ALA A 129 -1.59 -17.61 -14.93
N LEU A 130 -2.07 -18.79 -14.54
CA LEU A 130 -2.54 -19.09 -13.18
C LEU A 130 -1.39 -19.47 -12.26
N TYR A 131 -1.62 -19.52 -10.95
CA TYR A 131 -0.65 -20.06 -9.99
C TYR A 131 -0.61 -21.58 -10.06
N GLN A 132 0.58 -22.17 -10.16
CA GLN A 132 0.75 -23.62 -10.08
C GLN A 132 1.13 -24.04 -8.67
N SER A 133 0.24 -24.78 -8.01
CA SER A 133 0.48 -25.35 -6.69
C SER A 133 1.50 -26.50 -6.75
N THR A 134 1.96 -26.95 -5.58
CA THR A 134 2.86 -28.10 -5.46
C THR A 134 2.25 -29.40 -6.01
N SER A 135 0.92 -29.54 -6.01
CA SER A 135 0.24 -30.69 -6.64
C SER A 135 0.17 -30.59 -8.17
N GLY A 136 0.64 -29.49 -8.76
CA GLY A 136 0.55 -29.20 -10.19
C GLY A 136 -0.78 -28.58 -10.62
N ALA A 137 -1.73 -28.41 -9.69
CA ALA A 137 -3.02 -27.77 -9.97
C ALA A 137 -2.83 -26.28 -10.29
N LEU A 138 -3.63 -25.78 -11.23
CA LEU A 138 -3.67 -24.38 -11.59
C LEU A 138 -4.77 -23.68 -10.79
N LEU A 139 -4.38 -22.69 -10.00
CA LEU A 139 -5.21 -21.98 -9.04
C LEU A 139 -5.35 -20.52 -9.45
N LYS A 140 -6.53 -19.96 -9.18
CA LYS A 140 -6.79 -18.54 -9.40
C LYS A 140 -6.04 -17.69 -8.38
N ILE A 141 -5.63 -16.52 -8.85
CA ILE A 141 -5.06 -15.47 -8.02
C ILE A 141 -6.17 -14.46 -7.77
N TYR A 142 -6.30 -13.98 -6.55
CA TYR A 142 -7.27 -12.97 -6.18
C TYR A 142 -6.53 -11.75 -5.68
N GLN A 143 -6.73 -10.63 -6.37
CA GLN A 143 -6.30 -9.34 -5.87
C GLN A 143 -7.29 -8.91 -4.78
N VAL A 144 -6.76 -8.61 -3.61
CA VAL A 144 -7.49 -8.10 -2.46
C VAL A 144 -7.04 -6.67 -2.23
N ASP A 145 -7.95 -5.72 -2.45
CA ASP A 145 -7.72 -4.31 -2.20
C ASP A 145 -8.40 -3.91 -0.88
N PHE A 146 -7.60 -3.44 0.06
CA PHE A 146 -8.02 -2.83 1.32
C PHE A 146 -8.00 -1.31 1.14
N GLY A 147 -9.15 -0.71 0.86
CA GLY A 147 -9.27 0.71 0.58
C GLY A 147 -9.86 1.52 1.73
N GLY A 148 -9.84 2.83 1.58
CA GLY A 148 -10.45 3.77 2.54
C GLY A 148 -9.75 3.81 3.90
N LEU A 149 -8.47 3.43 3.96
CA LEU A 149 -7.69 3.36 5.21
C LEU A 149 -7.57 4.73 5.89
N ASN A 150 -7.25 5.77 5.11
CA ASN A 150 -7.09 7.16 5.57
C ASN A 150 -6.16 7.28 6.81
N LEU A 151 -5.09 6.49 6.86
CA LEU A 151 -4.18 6.44 8.00
C LEU A 151 -3.03 7.42 7.80
N ASN A 152 -2.85 8.34 8.76
CA ASN A 152 -1.72 9.27 8.73
C ASN A 152 -0.50 8.61 9.38
N LEU A 153 0.51 8.35 8.56
CA LEU A 153 1.74 7.67 8.94
C LEU A 153 2.94 8.58 8.70
N GLY A 154 3.99 8.41 9.50
CA GLY A 154 5.28 9.02 9.22
C GLY A 154 6.09 8.17 8.25
N SER A 155 7.30 8.63 7.93
CA SER A 155 8.32 7.74 7.38
C SER A 155 8.69 6.65 8.39
N GLY A 156 8.90 5.42 7.93
CA GLY A 156 9.25 4.30 8.80
C GLY A 156 8.92 2.96 8.16
N THR A 157 9.24 1.88 8.88
CA THR A 157 8.86 0.52 8.51
C THR A 157 7.57 0.14 9.21
N TYR A 158 6.65 -0.45 8.47
CA TYR A 158 5.35 -0.88 8.95
C TYR A 158 5.16 -2.36 8.64
N ALA A 159 4.65 -3.10 9.60
CA ALA A 159 4.30 -4.50 9.45
C ALA A 159 2.82 -4.62 9.13
N PHE A 160 2.48 -5.58 8.28
CA PHE A 160 1.11 -5.94 7.99
C PHE A 160 0.88 -7.45 8.14
N GLY A 161 -0.36 -7.82 8.44
CA GLY A 161 -0.84 -9.18 8.41
C GLY A 161 -2.18 -9.25 7.68
N VAL A 162 -2.46 -10.36 7.02
CA VAL A 162 -3.74 -10.65 6.38
C VAL A 162 -4.31 -11.93 6.98
N SER A 163 -5.55 -11.84 7.46
CA SER A 163 -6.31 -13.01 7.87
C SER A 163 -7.50 -13.21 6.95
N GLY A 164 -7.80 -14.45 6.59
CA GLY A 164 -9.08 -14.84 6.01
C GLY A 164 -10.13 -15.00 7.11
N VAL A 165 -11.38 -14.71 6.78
CA VAL A 165 -12.53 -14.91 7.68
C VAL A 165 -13.41 -16.01 7.10
N THR A 166 -13.71 -17.01 7.93
CA THR A 166 -14.60 -18.12 7.62
C THR A 166 -15.72 -18.21 8.66
N GLY A 167 -16.71 -19.08 8.44
CA GLY A 167 -17.73 -19.36 9.45
C GLY A 167 -17.16 -19.99 10.75
N ALA A 168 -15.95 -20.54 10.70
CA ALA A 168 -15.26 -21.14 11.85
C ALA A 168 -14.33 -20.15 12.58
N GLY A 169 -14.13 -18.94 12.04
CA GLY A 169 -13.23 -17.93 12.61
C GLY A 169 -12.15 -17.46 11.63
N LEU A 170 -11.08 -16.90 12.18
CA LEU A 170 -9.92 -16.43 11.43
C LEU A 170 -9.06 -17.60 10.95
N THR A 171 -8.48 -17.43 9.76
CA THR A 171 -7.53 -18.37 9.15
C THR A 171 -6.42 -17.61 8.45
N THR A 172 -5.29 -18.25 8.18
CA THR A 172 -4.29 -17.65 7.31
C THR A 172 -4.60 -18.01 5.85
N PRO A 173 -4.78 -17.02 4.95
CA PRO A 173 -4.92 -17.29 3.54
C PRO A 173 -3.54 -17.54 2.92
N TYR A 174 -3.48 -18.27 1.80
CA TYR A 174 -2.24 -18.38 1.03
C TYR A 174 -1.94 -17.05 0.35
N LEU A 175 -0.94 -16.31 0.83
CA LEU A 175 -0.50 -15.06 0.22
C LEU A 175 0.53 -15.34 -0.87
N SER A 176 0.38 -14.68 -2.03
CA SER A 176 1.38 -14.72 -3.09
C SER A 176 2.66 -14.05 -2.60
N ALA A 177 3.79 -14.66 -2.93
CA ALA A 177 5.11 -14.13 -2.66
C ALA A 177 6.04 -14.34 -3.86
N SER A 178 7.07 -13.51 -3.95
CA SER A 178 8.01 -13.52 -5.07
C SER A 178 9.46 -13.44 -4.62
N ASN A 179 10.33 -14.11 -5.37
CA ASN A 179 11.77 -13.88 -5.26
C ASN A 179 12.16 -12.58 -5.98
N ALA A 180 12.88 -11.70 -5.29
CA ALA A 180 13.22 -10.38 -5.79
C ALA A 180 14.05 -10.37 -7.08
N ALA A 181 15.04 -11.25 -7.20
CA ALA A 181 15.97 -11.25 -8.33
C ALA A 181 15.38 -11.90 -9.59
N LEU A 182 14.38 -12.76 -9.43
CA LEU A 182 13.86 -13.61 -10.50
C LEU A 182 12.44 -13.22 -10.94
N SER A 183 11.74 -12.35 -10.21
CA SER A 183 10.33 -12.00 -10.48
C SER A 183 10.11 -11.24 -11.78
N GLY A 184 11.09 -10.47 -12.23
CA GLY A 184 10.94 -9.53 -13.35
C GLY A 184 10.07 -8.30 -13.05
N SER A 185 9.54 -8.19 -11.83
CA SER A 185 8.76 -7.04 -11.35
C SER A 185 9.56 -6.23 -10.33
N THR A 186 9.13 -5.00 -10.05
CA THR A 186 9.67 -4.23 -8.92
C THR A 186 9.44 -5.01 -7.63
N GLN A 187 10.48 -5.15 -6.82
CA GLN A 187 10.43 -5.81 -5.51
C GLN A 187 11.17 -4.93 -4.51
N MET A 188 10.47 -3.93 -3.95
CA MET A 188 11.05 -3.01 -2.97
C MET A 188 11.29 -3.68 -1.61
N GLY A 189 12.41 -3.35 -0.97
CA GLY A 189 12.75 -3.81 0.38
C GLY A 189 12.76 -5.33 0.58
N PRO A 190 13.35 -6.14 -0.32
CA PRO A 190 13.36 -7.58 -0.14
C PRO A 190 14.29 -7.96 1.02
N ASP A 191 13.77 -8.72 1.98
CA ASP A 191 14.55 -9.25 3.11
C ASP A 191 14.40 -10.78 3.25
N GLY A 192 13.44 -11.37 2.54
CA GLY A 192 13.21 -12.81 2.55
C GLY A 192 12.57 -13.30 3.83
N VAL A 193 11.91 -12.44 4.59
CA VAL A 193 11.32 -12.75 5.89
C VAL A 193 9.81 -12.48 5.86
N ILE A 194 9.01 -13.45 6.35
CA ILE A 194 7.56 -13.27 6.50
C ILE A 194 7.15 -13.24 7.95
N TYR A 195 6.04 -12.56 8.23
CA TYR A 195 5.56 -12.26 9.57
C TYR A 195 4.28 -13.06 9.83
N GLY A 196 4.07 -13.45 11.08
CA GLY A 196 2.90 -14.19 11.53
C GLY A 196 2.41 -13.60 12.84
N PHE A 197 1.10 -13.41 12.96
CA PHE A 197 0.51 -12.76 14.13
C PHE A 197 -0.62 -13.59 14.73
N THR A 198 -0.70 -13.50 16.05
CA THR A 198 -1.80 -14.04 16.86
C THR A 198 -3.08 -13.25 16.67
N SER A 199 -4.21 -13.76 17.18
CA SER A 199 -5.51 -13.07 17.15
C SER A 199 -5.56 -11.78 17.94
N GLY A 200 -4.61 -11.58 18.87
CA GLY A 200 -4.40 -10.30 19.57
C GLY A 200 -3.50 -9.33 18.80
N GLY A 201 -2.99 -9.71 17.63
CA GLY A 201 -2.10 -8.90 16.81
C GLY A 201 -0.63 -8.92 17.23
N LEU A 202 -0.25 -9.73 18.22
CA LEU A 202 1.15 -9.89 18.63
C LEU A 202 1.89 -10.80 17.63
N MET A 203 3.14 -10.47 17.29
CA MET A 203 4.04 -11.34 16.54
C MET A 203 4.11 -12.73 17.21
N ASP A 204 3.85 -13.78 16.46
CA ASP A 204 3.80 -15.15 16.96
C ASP A 204 5.21 -15.76 17.06
N THR A 205 6.01 -15.21 17.96
CA THR A 205 7.38 -15.66 18.23
C THR A 205 7.45 -17.11 18.74
N GLY A 206 6.35 -17.63 19.31
CA GLY A 206 6.21 -19.04 19.68
C GLY A 206 6.28 -19.99 18.49
N ASN A 207 5.91 -19.50 17.30
CA ASN A 207 6.00 -20.23 16.03
C ASN A 207 7.16 -19.73 15.15
N SER A 208 8.19 -19.14 15.76
CA SER A 208 9.41 -18.69 15.06
C SER A 208 9.22 -17.53 14.09
N TYR A 209 8.15 -16.74 14.22
CA TYR A 209 8.01 -15.48 13.48
C TYR A 209 8.80 -14.34 14.15
N PRO A 210 9.37 -13.41 13.36
CA PRO A 210 9.41 -13.39 11.90
C PRO A 210 10.31 -14.49 11.32
N TRP A 211 9.87 -15.13 10.23
CA TRP A 211 10.41 -16.41 9.75
C TRP A 211 11.15 -16.25 8.40
N PRO A 212 12.41 -16.75 8.26
CA PRO A 212 13.14 -16.72 7.00
C PRO A 212 12.56 -17.68 5.97
N THR A 213 12.10 -17.15 4.83
CA THR A 213 11.47 -17.96 3.77
C THR A 213 12.40 -18.97 3.10
N ILE A 214 13.71 -18.75 3.18
CA ILE A 214 14.73 -19.72 2.72
C ILE A 214 14.67 -21.05 3.47
N ASP A 215 14.04 -21.09 4.65
CA ASP A 215 13.94 -22.31 5.45
C ASP A 215 12.81 -23.24 4.97
N GLY A 216 11.86 -22.75 4.15
CA GLY A 216 10.82 -23.60 3.55
C GLY A 216 10.71 -23.54 2.04
N TRP A 217 11.56 -22.76 1.37
CA TRP A 217 11.68 -22.77 -0.08
C TRP A 217 13.15 -22.68 -0.51
N ASP A 218 13.46 -23.06 -1.74
CA ASP A 218 14.84 -23.15 -2.25
C ASP A 218 15.50 -21.77 -2.49
N LYS A 219 14.79 -20.68 -2.21
CA LYS A 219 15.24 -19.30 -2.33
C LYS A 219 14.41 -18.36 -1.44
N THR A 220 14.92 -17.16 -1.21
CA THR A 220 14.19 -16.13 -0.48
C THR A 220 12.97 -15.65 -1.27
N SER A 221 11.95 -15.24 -0.55
CA SER A 221 10.74 -14.64 -1.12
C SER A 221 10.08 -13.72 -0.11
N ASP A 222 9.28 -12.83 -0.64
CA ASP A 222 8.70 -11.69 0.04
C ASP A 222 7.23 -11.59 -0.36
N ILE A 223 6.33 -11.28 0.58
CA ILE A 223 4.90 -11.20 0.27
C ILE A 223 4.65 -10.09 -0.76
N ASN A 224 3.87 -10.42 -1.78
CA ASN A 224 3.50 -9.44 -2.78
C ASN A 224 2.50 -8.42 -2.21
N VAL A 225 2.88 -7.15 -2.21
CA VAL A 225 2.11 -6.04 -1.66
C VAL A 225 2.34 -4.76 -2.47
N GLN A 226 1.28 -3.96 -2.62
CA GLN A 226 1.36 -2.60 -3.14
C GLN A 226 0.69 -1.64 -2.16
N VAL A 227 1.31 -0.49 -1.93
CA VAL A 227 0.88 0.48 -0.93
C VAL A 227 0.65 1.82 -1.60
N PHE A 228 -0.55 2.37 -1.45
CA PHE A 228 -0.95 3.63 -2.07
C PHE A 228 -1.20 4.68 -1.00
N ALA A 229 -0.64 5.87 -1.20
CA ALA A 229 -0.78 6.96 -0.26
C ALA A 229 -0.82 8.31 -0.98
N THR A 230 -1.44 9.30 -0.34
CA THR A 230 -1.21 10.70 -0.71
C THR A 230 -0.01 11.23 0.08
N VAL A 231 0.83 12.00 -0.60
CA VAL A 231 2.01 12.64 0.00
C VAL A 231 1.80 14.14 -0.02
N PRO A 232 1.95 14.85 1.10
CA PRO A 232 1.85 16.31 1.10
C PRO A 232 2.87 16.90 0.13
N GLU A 233 2.41 17.78 -0.76
CA GLU A 233 3.26 18.49 -1.71
C GLU A 233 4.45 19.14 -0.99
N PRO A 234 5.68 19.01 -1.49
CA PRO A 234 6.82 19.71 -0.94
C PRO A 234 6.52 21.21 -0.90
N MET A 235 6.75 21.87 0.24
CA MET A 235 6.52 23.31 0.43
C MET A 235 7.19 24.21 -0.65
N THR A 236 8.14 23.67 -1.40
CA THR A 236 8.76 24.26 -2.58
C THR A 236 7.75 24.72 -3.63
N MET A 237 6.64 24.00 -3.86
CA MET A 237 5.59 24.41 -4.80
C MET A 237 4.81 25.63 -4.31
N ALA A 238 4.55 25.72 -3.00
CA ALA A 238 3.94 26.90 -2.37
C ALA A 238 4.87 28.12 -2.45
N LEU A 239 6.19 27.91 -2.32
CA LEU A 239 7.19 28.98 -2.46
C LEU A 239 7.30 29.47 -3.92
N LEU A 240 7.20 28.56 -4.90
CA LEU A 240 7.20 28.93 -6.32
C LEU A 240 5.95 29.75 -6.69
N GLY A 241 4.78 29.36 -6.19
CA GLY A 241 3.51 30.08 -6.40
C GLY A 241 3.51 31.48 -5.77
N THR A 242 4.01 31.61 -4.54
CA THR A 242 4.14 32.92 -3.89
C THR A 242 5.22 33.80 -4.54
N GLY A 243 6.33 33.22 -5.00
CA GLY A 243 7.38 33.91 -5.75
C GLY A 243 6.87 34.53 -7.06
N LEU A 244 6.09 33.77 -7.84
CA LEU A 244 5.49 34.27 -9.09
C LEU A 244 4.48 35.39 -8.85
N LEU A 245 3.64 35.28 -7.81
CA LEU A 245 2.72 36.36 -7.41
C LEU A 245 3.48 37.62 -6.96
N GLY A 246 4.59 37.46 -6.24
CA GLY A 246 5.50 38.55 -5.90
C GLY A 246 6.07 39.27 -7.12
N LEU A 247 6.50 38.52 -8.14
CA LEU A 247 7.00 39.08 -9.41
C LEU A 247 5.92 39.83 -10.21
N VAL A 248 4.68 39.32 -10.23
CA VAL A 248 3.55 40.01 -10.89
C VAL A 248 3.19 41.31 -10.16
N ALA A 249 3.22 41.31 -8.82
CA ALA A 249 2.98 42.50 -8.01
C ALA A 249 4.07 43.58 -8.20
N ILE A 250 5.34 43.17 -8.34
CA ILE A 250 6.46 44.07 -8.61
C ILE A 250 6.37 44.66 -10.03
N ARG A 251 5.99 43.85 -11.04
CA ARG A 251 5.85 44.33 -12.43
C ARG A 251 4.73 45.36 -12.59
N ARG A 252 3.64 45.24 -11.83
CA ARG A 252 2.53 46.20 -11.83
C ARG A 252 2.82 47.54 -11.15
N ARG A 253 3.86 47.63 -10.31
CA ARG A 253 4.29 48.90 -9.69
C ARG A 253 5.27 49.70 -10.56
N ARG A 254 5.75 49.15 -11.67
CA ARG A 254 6.73 49.78 -12.57
C ARG A 254 6.15 50.18 -13.94
N ALA A 255 4.86 50.00 -14.16
CA ALA A 255 4.11 50.54 -15.30
C ALA A 255 3.18 51.65 -14.79
#